data_AF-A0A3M1G3R8-F1
#
_entry.id   AF-A0A3M1G3R8-F1
#
_cell.length_a   1.000
_cell.length_b   1.000
_cell.length_c   1.000
_cell.angle_alpha   90.00
_cell.angle_beta   90.00
_cell.angle_gamma   90.00
#
_symmetry.space_group_name_H-M   'P 1'
#
loop_
_entity.id
_entity.type
_entity.pdbx_description
1 polymer ?
#
loop_
_entity_poly.entity_id
_entity_poly.type
_entity_poly.pdbx_seq_one_letter_code
_entity_poly.pdbx_strand_id
1 'polypeptide(L)'
;MVSKTRCLYNSIVSLLENAGIDTPEIEAEVLLRWAFSTDRTGLYTGGKPFDKKDLIKLKDALKKRLKRQPLQYLVGRVEFYGYEFFCEPGVFIPRQETETLVDVAQLLK
;
A
#
# COMPACT_ATOMS: atom_id res chain seq x y z
N MET A 1 5.08 -11.86 -12.23
CA MET A 1 3.76 -12.16 -11.63
C MET A 1 3.17 -13.37 -12.30
N VAL A 2 2.68 -14.32 -11.52
CA VAL A 2 1.93 -15.49 -12.01
C VAL A 2 0.57 -15.07 -12.56
N SER A 3 0.04 -15.81 -13.53
CA SER A 3 -1.16 -15.47 -14.32
C SER A 3 -2.35 -15.00 -13.47
N LYS A 4 -2.70 -15.73 -12.40
CA LYS A 4 -3.83 -15.39 -11.51
C LYS A 4 -3.61 -14.07 -10.75
N THR A 5 -2.41 -13.87 -10.20
CA THR A 5 -2.03 -12.64 -9.50
C THR A 5 -2.01 -11.45 -10.43
N ARG A 6 -1.54 -11.64 -11.68
CA ARG A 6 -1.52 -10.59 -12.70
C ARG A 6 -2.93 -10.14 -13.09
N CYS A 7 -3.87 -11.06 -13.25
CA CYS A 7 -5.27 -10.73 -13.53
C CYS A 7 -5.88 -9.90 -12.39
N LEU A 8 -5.66 -10.32 -11.14
CA LEU A 8 -6.13 -9.58 -9.98
C LEU A 8 -5.48 -8.19 -9.87
N TYR A 9 -4.16 -8.10 -10.08
CA TYR A 9 -3.44 -6.83 -10.11
C TYR A 9 -4.02 -5.87 -11.14
N ASN A 10 -4.17 -6.31 -12.39
CA ASN A 10 -4.74 -5.48 -13.46
C ASN A 10 -6.17 -5.01 -13.11
N SER A 11 -6.99 -5.89 -12.53
CA SER A 11 -8.34 -5.53 -12.11
C SER A 11 -8.34 -4.44 -11.02
N ILE A 12 -7.39 -4.48 -10.09
CA ILE A 12 -7.28 -3.48 -9.02
C ILE A 12 -6.78 -2.15 -9.58
N VAL A 13 -5.77 -2.18 -10.45
CA VAL A 13 -5.26 -0.98 -11.14
C VAL A 13 -6.40 -0.26 -11.84
N SER A 14 -7.18 -0.96 -12.68
CA SER A 14 -8.32 -0.35 -13.37
C SER A 14 -9.40 0.18 -12.42
N LEU A 15 -9.63 -0.46 -11.26
CA LEU A 15 -10.57 0.07 -10.26
C LEU A 15 -10.07 1.38 -9.63
N LEU A 16 -8.78 1.46 -9.32
CA LEU A 16 -8.16 2.64 -8.72
C LEU A 16 -8.05 3.79 -9.72
N GLU A 17 -7.71 3.50 -10.98
CA GLU A 17 -7.72 4.46 -12.09
C GLU A 17 -9.10 5.08 -12.28
N ASN A 18 -10.14 4.25 -12.39
CA ASN A 18 -11.53 4.72 -12.53
C ASN A 18 -12.01 5.55 -11.33
N ALA A 19 -11.40 5.33 -10.15
CA ALA A 19 -11.69 6.12 -8.95
C ALA A 19 -10.88 7.43 -8.89
N GLY A 20 -9.98 7.69 -9.83
CA GLY A 20 -9.11 8.87 -9.88
C GLY A 20 -8.03 8.86 -8.80
N ILE A 21 -7.43 7.71 -8.53
CA ILE A 21 -6.25 7.59 -7.66
C ILE A 21 -4.99 7.86 -8.49
N ASP A 22 -4.07 8.68 -7.97
CA ASP A 22 -2.93 9.19 -8.74
C ASP A 22 -1.87 8.12 -9.04
N THR A 23 -1.70 7.12 -8.17
CA THR A 23 -0.65 6.09 -8.27
C THR A 23 -1.21 4.66 -8.21
N PRO A 24 -2.14 4.30 -9.13
CA PRO A 24 -2.93 3.07 -9.03
C PRO A 24 -2.08 1.79 -9.07
N GLU A 25 -0.98 1.76 -9.83
CA GLU A 25 -0.06 0.63 -9.92
C GLU A 25 0.68 0.37 -8.61
N ILE A 26 1.22 1.44 -8.02
CA ILE A 26 1.96 1.37 -6.75
C ILE A 26 1.00 0.94 -5.63
N GLU A 27 -0.17 1.57 -5.57
CA GLU A 27 -1.19 1.24 -4.58
C GLU A 27 -1.71 -0.20 -4.72
N ALA A 28 -1.92 -0.68 -5.95
CA ALA A 28 -2.30 -2.07 -6.20
C ALA A 28 -1.23 -3.05 -5.70
N GLU A 29 0.05 -2.77 -5.97
CA GLU A 29 1.17 -3.60 -5.49
C GLU A 29 1.21 -3.63 -3.95
N VAL A 30 1.08 -2.47 -3.31
CA VAL A 30 1.08 -2.34 -1.84
C VAL A 30 -0.10 -3.09 -1.21
N LEU A 31 -1.32 -2.90 -1.73
CA LEU A 31 -2.52 -3.57 -1.22
C LEU A 31 -2.43 -5.09 -1.35
N LEU A 32 -1.94 -5.60 -2.47
CA LEU A 32 -1.76 -7.04 -2.68
C LEU A 32 -0.72 -7.62 -1.72
N ARG A 33 0.44 -6.97 -1.60
CA ARG A 33 1.50 -7.40 -0.68
C ARG A 33 1.03 -7.41 0.77
N TRP A 34 0.30 -6.37 1.19
CA TRP A 34 -0.27 -6.27 2.53
C TRP A 34 -1.39 -7.28 2.80
N ALA A 35 -2.27 -7.51 1.83
CA ALA A 35 -3.36 -8.47 1.98
C ALA A 35 -2.81 -9.89 2.09
N PHE A 36 -1.82 -10.23 1.27
CA PHE A 36 -1.27 -11.58 1.14
C PHE A 36 -0.05 -11.84 2.04
N SER A 37 0.33 -10.89 2.86
CA SER A 37 1.50 -10.97 3.75
C SER A 37 2.76 -11.43 3.01
N THR A 38 2.99 -10.85 1.83
CA THR A 38 4.08 -11.23 0.93
C THR A 38 4.94 -10.04 0.55
N ASP A 39 6.20 -10.30 0.21
CA ASP A 39 7.13 -9.30 -0.28
C ASP A 39 6.98 -9.12 -1.81
N ARG A 40 7.81 -8.24 -2.37
CA ARG A 40 7.81 -8.01 -3.81
C ARG A 40 8.18 -9.29 -4.56
N THR A 41 9.17 -10.04 -4.08
CA THR A 41 9.59 -11.29 -4.71
C THR A 41 8.45 -12.30 -4.76
N GLY A 42 7.81 -12.54 -3.61
CA GLY A 42 6.70 -13.49 -3.48
C GLY A 42 5.49 -13.13 -4.33
N LEU A 43 5.19 -11.85 -4.52
CA LEU A 43 4.12 -11.43 -5.44
C LEU A 43 4.42 -11.82 -6.90
N TYR A 44 5.67 -11.73 -7.33
CA TYR A 44 6.05 -11.97 -8.73
C TYR A 44 6.27 -13.44 -9.04
N THR A 45 6.80 -14.21 -8.10
CA THR A 45 7.08 -15.65 -8.24
C THR A 45 5.86 -16.53 -7.96
N GLY A 46 4.79 -15.97 -7.40
CA GLY A 46 3.54 -16.68 -7.13
C GLY A 46 3.41 -17.22 -5.72
N GLY A 47 4.46 -17.06 -4.89
CA GLY A 47 4.44 -17.23 -3.43
C GLY A 47 3.56 -18.36 -2.90
N LYS A 48 2.96 -18.11 -1.73
CA LYS A 48 1.95 -19.00 -1.14
C LYS A 48 0.58 -18.73 -1.80
N PRO A 49 -0.25 -19.77 -2.03
CA PRO A 49 -1.61 -19.56 -2.51
C PRO A 49 -2.41 -18.67 -1.56
N PHE A 50 -3.06 -17.64 -2.10
CA PHE A 50 -3.93 -16.75 -1.34
C PHE A 50 -5.19 -17.48 -0.88
N ASP A 51 -5.56 -17.31 0.39
CA ASP A 51 -6.77 -17.93 0.92
C ASP A 51 -8.00 -17.01 0.74
N LYS A 52 -9.18 -17.46 1.20
CA LYS A 52 -10.40 -16.65 1.14
C LYS A 52 -10.34 -15.43 2.08
N LYS A 53 -9.63 -15.52 3.21
CA LYS A 53 -9.54 -14.45 4.21
C LYS A 53 -8.74 -13.28 3.66
N ASP A 54 -7.65 -13.58 2.97
CA ASP A 54 -6.80 -12.64 2.26
C ASP A 54 -7.60 -11.79 1.24
N LEU A 55 -8.44 -12.47 0.44
CA LEU A 55 -9.30 -11.80 -0.55
C LEU A 55 -10.40 -10.94 0.11
N ILE A 56 -10.95 -11.38 1.23
CA ILE A 56 -11.93 -10.60 2.00
C ILE A 56 -11.28 -9.34 2.57
N LYS A 57 -10.09 -9.48 3.17
CA LYS A 57 -9.28 -8.38 3.70
C LYS A 57 -8.94 -7.35 2.61
N LEU A 58 -8.49 -7.82 1.45
CA LEU A 58 -8.20 -6.97 0.29
C LEU A 58 -9.45 -6.22 -0.20
N LYS A 59 -10.58 -6.92 -0.30
CA LYS A 59 -11.84 -6.31 -0.76
C LYS A 59 -12.35 -5.24 0.21
N ASP A 60 -12.22 -5.44 1.51
CA ASP A 60 -12.58 -4.43 2.51
C ASP A 60 -11.68 -3.19 2.42
N ALA A 61 -10.37 -3.39 2.29
CA ALA A 61 -9.42 -2.30 2.09
C ALA A 61 -9.71 -1.51 0.81
N LEU A 62 -10.00 -2.18 -0.31
CA LEU A 62 -10.37 -1.50 -1.57
C LEU A 62 -11.64 -0.66 -1.42
N LYS A 63 -12.69 -1.19 -0.78
CA LYS A 63 -13.92 -0.41 -0.52
C LYS A 63 -13.64 0.88 0.25
N LYS A 64 -12.76 0.82 1.25
CA LYS A 64 -12.33 1.98 2.03
C LYS A 64 -11.47 2.93 1.19
N ARG A 65 -10.54 2.39 0.40
CA ARG A 65 -9.66 3.18 -0.47
C ARG A 65 -10.43 3.97 -1.53
N LEU A 66 -11.43 3.34 -2.13
CA LEU A 66 -12.34 3.95 -3.11
C LEU A 66 -13.16 5.10 -2.50
N LYS A 67 -13.37 5.10 -1.18
CA LYS A 67 -13.94 6.23 -0.43
C LYS A 67 -12.88 7.26 0.01
N ARG A 68 -11.70 7.25 -0.63
CA ARG A 68 -10.58 8.16 -0.36
C ARG A 68 -9.95 8.03 1.03
N GLN A 69 -10.16 6.91 1.73
CA GLN A 69 -9.38 6.63 2.94
C GLN A 69 -7.89 6.48 2.57
N PRO A 70 -6.95 7.16 3.28
CA PRO A 70 -5.53 7.04 3.00
C PRO A 70 -5.02 5.61 3.03
N LEU A 71 -4.20 5.23 2.04
CA LEU A 71 -3.63 3.89 1.93
C LEU A 71 -2.89 3.47 3.19
N GLN A 72 -2.13 4.38 3.79
CA GLN A 72 -1.31 4.14 4.98
C GLN A 72 -2.15 3.67 6.17
N TYR A 73 -3.36 4.21 6.35
CA TYR A 73 -4.29 3.75 7.40
C TYR A 73 -4.88 2.37 7.09
N LEU A 74 -4.99 2.01 5.82
CA LEU A 74 -5.47 0.68 5.43
C LEU A 74 -4.40 -0.38 5.70
N VAL A 75 -3.16 -0.07 5.38
CA VAL A 75 -2.03 -0.98 5.60
C VAL A 75 -1.48 -0.94 7.02
N GLY A 76 -1.84 0.10 7.79
CA GLY A 76 -1.43 0.32 9.18
C GLY A 76 -0.01 0.87 9.35
N ARG A 77 0.61 1.33 8.26
CA ARG A 77 2.02 1.72 8.24
C ARG A 77 2.37 2.71 7.12
N VAL A 78 3.49 3.38 7.30
CA VAL A 78 4.11 4.31 6.34
C VAL A 78 5.62 4.22 6.44
N GLU A 79 6.30 4.37 5.31
CA GLU A 79 7.76 4.52 5.28
C GLU A 79 8.10 6.01 5.29
N PHE A 80 9.01 6.42 6.17
CA PHE A 80 9.51 7.80 6.27
C PHE A 80 10.97 7.78 6.70
N TYR A 81 11.83 8.46 5.95
CA TYR A 81 13.27 8.54 6.22
C TYR A 81 13.97 7.17 6.34
N GLY A 82 13.52 6.19 5.55
CA GLY A 82 14.02 4.81 5.58
C GLY A 82 13.54 3.95 6.75
N TYR A 83 12.64 4.47 7.59
CA TYR A 83 12.03 3.74 8.71
C TYR A 83 10.56 3.47 8.47
N GLU A 84 10.06 2.33 8.97
CA GLU A 84 8.64 2.00 8.96
C GLU A 84 7.99 2.47 10.27
N PHE A 85 6.91 3.24 10.16
CA PHE A 85 6.13 3.73 11.29
C PHE A 85 4.71 3.17 11.23
N PHE A 86 4.13 2.86 12.39
CA PHE A 86 2.71 2.52 12.49
C PHE A 86 1.84 3.76 12.26
N CYS A 87 0.72 3.56 11.56
CA CYS A 87 -0.21 4.63 11.23
C CYS A 87 -1.65 4.19 11.44
N GLU A 88 -2.41 5.02 12.15
CA GLU A 88 -3.81 4.80 12.46
C GLU A 88 -4.63 6.08 12.22
N PRO A 89 -5.95 5.99 11.99
CA PRO A 89 -6.81 7.16 11.86
C PRO A 89 -6.66 8.11 13.05
N GLY A 90 -6.38 9.38 12.77
CA GLY A 90 -6.12 10.41 13.79
C GLY A 90 -4.64 10.75 13.99
N VAL A 91 -3.73 9.97 13.43
CA VAL A 91 -2.28 10.25 13.43
C VAL A 91 -1.89 10.92 12.10
N PHE A 92 -1.05 11.96 12.15
CA PHE A 92 -0.54 12.58 10.94
C PHE A 92 0.31 11.58 10.14
N ILE A 93 -0.01 11.40 8.86
CA ILE A 93 0.79 10.57 7.94
C ILE A 93 2.00 11.42 7.48
N PRO A 94 3.24 11.05 7.85
CA PRO A 94 4.44 11.74 7.39
C PRO A 94 4.51 11.80 5.87
N ARG A 95 5.03 12.91 5.34
CA ARG A 95 5.12 13.18 3.91
C ARG A 95 6.58 13.20 3.48
N GLN A 96 6.89 12.72 2.28
CA GLN A 96 8.28 12.68 1.79
C GLN A 96 8.91 14.08 1.77
N GLU A 97 8.13 15.12 1.48
CA GLU A 97 8.62 16.51 1.50
C GLU A 97 9.13 16.93 2.89
N THR A 98 8.58 16.35 3.97
CA THR A 98 9.00 16.64 5.35
C THR A 98 10.32 16.00 5.76
N GLU A 99 10.92 15.15 4.93
CA GLU A 99 12.26 14.60 5.17
C GLU A 99 13.33 15.71 5.13
N THR A 100 13.14 16.72 4.28
CA THR A 100 14.03 17.89 4.20
C THR A 100 14.15 18.62 5.55
N LEU A 101 13.08 18.64 6.35
CA LEU A 101 13.10 19.27 7.67
C LEU A 101 13.97 18.47 8.65
N VAL A 102 13.97 17.14 8.54
CA VAL A 102 14.84 16.26 9.31
C VAL A 102 16.29 16.51 8.96
N ASP A 103 16.61 16.66 7.67
CA ASP A 103 17.97 16.95 7.20
C ASP A 103 18.49 18.27 7.76
N VAL A 104 17.68 19.33 7.69
CA VAL A 104 18.04 20.64 8.28
C VAL A 104 18.27 20.52 9.79
N ALA A 105 17.42 19.79 10.50
CA ALA A 105 17.57 19.58 11.94
C ALA A 105 18.84 18.81 12.32
N GLN A 106 19.31 17.90 11.45
CA GLN A 106 20.57 17.19 11.67
C GLN A 106 21.81 18.07 11.50
N LEU A 107 21.75 19.08 10.61
CA LEU A 107 22.85 20.01 10.36
C LEU A 107 23.03 21.05 11.48
N LEU A 108 22.03 21.23 12.34
CA LEU A 108 22.08 22.14 13.50
C LEU A 108 22.73 21.50 14.75
N LYS A 109 23.24 20.27 14.63
CA LYS A 109 24.02 19.57 15.66
C LYS A 109 25.49 19.91 15.57
#